data_AF-A0A7E5X1B2-F1
#
_entry.id   AF-A0A7E5X1B2-F1
#
_cell.length_a   1.000
_cell.length_b   1.000
_cell.length_c   1.000
_cell.angle_alpha   90.00
_cell.angle_beta   90.00
_cell.angle_gamma   90.00
#
_symmetry.space_group_name_H-M   'P 1'
#
loop_
_entity.id
_entity.type
_entity.pdbx_description
1 polymer ?
#
loop_
_entity_poly.entity_id
_entity_poly.type
_entity_poly.pdbx_seq_one_letter_code
_entity_poly.pdbx_strand_id
1 'polypeptide(L)'
;MTPKRPVKIYRNVLCRFLELDYVGTKTMEYGGKGLEYKVSNKSYSLIPENKCLCPKGTCLEGVSDLAPCLYGLPVVLSNAHFLDADPSVYERVEGMNPSEELHGSEFIIEPIIGLVLTTRFSVQLNVLVSDVTFNSNIQRYSNMPVPIAYFKIVQPKLPADQITSVRLMHVYGPYLLIALQFILVSSTVFLISHPLRLIYWNWVTSRRKTIESDVLNVKDVPTTEPLIEGCEKT
;
A
#
# COMPACT_ATOMS: atom_id res chain seq x y z
N MET A 1 2.18 0.41 1.33
CA MET A 1 0.97 1.03 1.93
C MET A 1 0.89 0.63 3.40
N THR A 2 0.44 1.52 4.30
CA THR A 2 0.34 1.20 5.75
C THR A 2 -1.07 1.47 6.26
N PRO A 3 -1.53 0.78 7.32
CA PRO A 3 -2.86 1.01 7.90
C PRO A 3 -3.09 2.45 8.37
N LYS A 4 -2.02 3.16 8.75
CA LYS A 4 -2.09 4.56 9.23
C LYS A 4 -2.30 5.57 8.10
N ARG A 5 -2.07 5.19 6.84
CA ARG A 5 -2.19 6.12 5.72
C ARG A 5 -3.66 6.17 5.28
N PRO A 6 -4.29 7.34 5.22
CA PRO A 6 -5.68 7.45 4.80
C PRO A 6 -5.82 7.04 3.34
N VAL A 7 -6.90 6.30 3.05
CA VAL A 7 -7.26 5.86 1.70
C VAL A 7 -8.57 6.52 1.35
N LYS A 8 -8.65 7.09 0.14
CA LYS A 8 -9.86 7.74 -0.36
C LYS A 8 -10.18 7.20 -1.74
N ILE A 9 -11.47 7.04 -2.03
CA ILE A 9 -11.96 6.69 -3.36
C ILE A 9 -12.60 7.90 -4.01
N TYR A 10 -12.34 8.09 -5.30
CA TYR A 10 -12.99 9.11 -6.12
C TYR A 10 -13.61 8.45 -7.34
N ARG A 11 -14.84 8.83 -7.64
CA ARG A 11 -15.55 8.47 -8.87
C ARG A 11 -16.28 9.72 -9.34
N ASN A 12 -16.23 9.99 -10.64
CA ASN A 12 -16.88 11.17 -11.23
C ASN A 12 -18.36 11.26 -10.85
N VAL A 13 -19.07 10.12 -10.82
CA VAL A 13 -20.49 10.05 -10.45
C VAL A 13 -20.78 10.37 -8.99
N LEU A 14 -19.80 10.22 -8.09
CA LEU A 14 -19.94 10.58 -6.68
C LEU A 14 -19.55 12.04 -6.43
N CYS A 15 -18.84 12.67 -7.36
CA CYS A 15 -18.41 14.07 -7.30
C CYS A 15 -17.58 14.48 -6.07
N ARG A 16 -17.12 13.52 -5.27
CA ARG A 16 -16.32 13.76 -4.05
C ARG A 16 -15.44 12.56 -3.73
N PHE A 17 -14.51 12.79 -2.82
CA PHE A 17 -13.77 11.72 -2.16
C PHE A 17 -14.63 11.09 -1.07
N LEU A 18 -14.69 9.77 -1.05
CA LEU A 18 -15.15 9.01 0.11
C LEU A 18 -13.91 8.48 0.85
N GLU A 19 -13.87 8.72 2.15
CA GLU A 19 -12.80 8.24 3.02
C GLU A 19 -13.05 6.78 3.39
N LEU A 20 -11.97 6.00 3.48
CA LEU A 20 -12.04 4.61 3.93
C LEU A 20 -11.33 4.46 5.27
N ASP A 21 -12.01 3.82 6.22
CA ASP A 21 -11.46 3.45 7.52
C ASP A 21 -10.85 2.05 7.46
N TYR A 22 -9.65 1.91 8.03
CA TYR A 22 -9.00 0.61 8.16
C TYR A 22 -9.71 -0.24 9.21
N VAL A 23 -10.07 -1.47 8.85
CA VAL A 23 -10.76 -2.43 9.71
C VAL A 23 -9.78 -3.46 10.26
N GLY A 24 -8.93 -4.03 9.40
CA GLY A 24 -8.09 -5.15 9.78
C GLY A 24 -7.21 -5.67 8.67
N THR A 25 -6.44 -6.72 8.97
CA THR A 25 -5.62 -7.42 7.98
C THR A 25 -6.15 -8.84 7.82
N LYS A 26 -6.39 -9.26 6.56
CA LYS A 26 -6.84 -10.60 6.19
C LYS A 26 -5.75 -11.34 5.43
N THR A 27 -5.64 -12.64 5.63
CA THR A 27 -4.78 -13.51 4.81
C THR A 27 -5.54 -13.85 3.53
N MET A 28 -4.91 -13.58 2.39
CA MET A 28 -5.52 -13.74 1.08
C MET A 28 -5.22 -15.12 0.50
N GLU A 29 -6.05 -15.59 -0.43
CA GLU A 29 -5.90 -16.91 -1.04
C GLU A 29 -4.57 -17.10 -1.77
N TYR A 30 -3.98 -16.03 -2.32
CA TYR A 30 -2.65 -16.10 -2.95
C TYR A 30 -1.51 -16.30 -1.93
N GLY A 31 -1.78 -16.20 -0.62
CA GLY A 31 -0.84 -16.44 0.47
C GLY A 31 -0.28 -15.17 1.15
N GLY A 32 -0.51 -14.00 0.57
CA GLY A 32 -0.10 -12.72 1.15
C GLY A 32 -1.15 -12.06 2.04
N LYS A 33 -0.84 -10.86 2.51
CA LYS A 33 -1.72 -10.06 3.38
C LYS A 33 -2.54 -9.08 2.56
N GLY A 34 -3.80 -8.87 2.94
CA GLY A 34 -4.67 -7.81 2.44
C GLY A 34 -5.11 -6.91 3.58
N LEU A 35 -5.06 -5.60 3.37
CA LEU A 35 -5.59 -4.61 4.30
C LEU A 35 -7.07 -4.38 3.96
N GLU A 36 -7.94 -4.61 4.92
CA GLU A 36 -9.38 -4.42 4.81
C GLU A 36 -9.77 -3.01 5.21
N TYR A 37 -10.62 -2.39 4.40
CA TYR A 37 -11.16 -1.07 4.62
C TYR A 37 -12.67 -1.04 4.36
N LYS A 38 -13.36 -0.14 5.04
CA LYS A 38 -14.77 0.19 4.81
C LYS A 38 -14.94 1.69 4.57
N VAL A 39 -16.00 2.09 3.87
CA VAL A 39 -16.33 3.52 3.75
C VAL A 39 -16.60 4.09 5.14
N SER A 40 -15.95 5.20 5.44
CA SER A 40 -16.13 5.90 6.71
C SER A 40 -17.47 6.63 6.73
N ASN A 41 -18.16 6.59 7.88
CA ASN A 41 -19.37 7.38 8.13
C ASN A 41 -19.08 8.88 7.95
N LYS A 42 -17.84 9.31 8.21
CA LYS A 42 -17.35 10.67 7.93
C LYS A 42 -17.55 11.10 6.49
N SER A 43 -17.67 10.18 5.54
CA SER A 43 -17.96 10.50 4.15
C SER A 43 -19.39 11.03 3.96
N TYR A 44 -20.32 10.70 4.85
CA TYR A 44 -21.72 11.12 4.79
C TYR A 44 -22.16 11.97 6.00
N SER A 45 -21.33 12.08 7.04
CA SER A 45 -21.60 12.90 8.22
C SER A 45 -21.36 14.39 7.99
N LEU A 46 -22.10 15.20 8.75
CA LEU A 46 -21.96 16.66 8.87
C LEU A 46 -20.81 17.03 9.82
N ILE A 47 -19.59 16.82 9.35
CA ILE A 47 -18.38 17.25 10.04
C ILE A 47 -17.88 18.60 9.49
N PRO A 48 -17.11 19.39 10.25
CA PRO A 48 -16.57 20.68 9.79
C PRO A 48 -15.88 20.61 8.43
N GLU A 49 -15.20 19.50 8.13
CA GLU A 49 -14.51 19.23 6.87
C GLU A 49 -15.47 19.07 5.68
N ASN A 50 -16.69 18.59 5.93
CA ASN A 50 -17.71 18.35 4.90
C ASN A 50 -18.82 19.40 4.89
N LYS A 51 -18.76 20.41 5.77
CA LYS A 51 -19.81 21.43 5.88
C LYS A 51 -20.06 22.17 4.56
N CYS A 52 -19.03 22.31 3.72
CA CYS A 52 -19.13 22.90 2.38
C CYS A 52 -20.01 22.10 1.41
N LEU A 53 -20.25 20.81 1.70
CA LEU A 53 -21.13 19.94 0.93
C LEU A 53 -22.59 20.11 1.31
N CYS A 54 -22.88 21.09 2.19
CA CYS A 54 -24.21 21.47 2.63
C CYS A 54 -24.59 22.91 2.23
N PRO A 55 -24.61 23.26 0.93
CA PRO A 55 -24.78 24.66 0.53
C PRO A 55 -26.16 25.25 0.89
N LYS A 56 -27.20 24.40 1.02
CA LYS A 56 -28.58 24.84 1.28
C LYS A 56 -29.05 24.63 2.72
N GLY A 57 -28.16 24.24 3.65
CA GLY A 57 -28.47 24.09 5.08
C GLY A 57 -29.34 22.89 5.46
N THR A 58 -29.95 22.20 4.51
CA THR A 58 -30.70 20.96 4.73
C THR A 58 -29.79 19.76 4.56
N CYS A 59 -28.97 19.47 5.57
CA CYS A 59 -28.17 18.25 5.56
C CYS A 59 -28.61 17.34 6.66
N LEU A 60 -28.85 16.10 6.25
CA LEU A 60 -29.23 15.01 7.12
C LEU A 60 -27.97 14.19 7.35
N GLU A 61 -27.75 13.76 8.59
CA GLU A 61 -26.62 12.92 8.92
C GLU A 61 -26.74 11.55 8.21
N GLY A 62 -25.69 11.16 7.49
CA GLY A 62 -25.69 9.96 6.65
C GLY A 62 -26.16 10.19 5.21
N VAL A 63 -26.36 11.45 4.82
CA VAL A 63 -26.75 11.84 3.46
C VAL A 63 -25.85 12.97 2.94
N SER A 64 -25.38 12.84 1.70
CA SER A 64 -24.51 13.80 1.02
C SER A 64 -25.19 14.44 -0.18
N ASP A 65 -25.17 15.77 -0.27
CA ASP A 65 -25.73 16.51 -1.42
C ASP A 65 -24.85 16.38 -2.67
N LEU A 66 -25.48 16.10 -3.83
CA LEU A 66 -24.84 16.10 -5.15
C LEU A 66 -25.31 17.24 -6.04
N ALA A 67 -26.26 18.06 -5.61
CA ALA A 67 -26.82 19.14 -6.43
C ALA A 67 -25.75 20.07 -7.04
N PRO A 68 -24.67 20.47 -6.34
CA PRO A 68 -23.62 21.32 -6.92
C PRO A 68 -22.92 20.70 -8.14
N CYS A 69 -22.82 19.37 -8.19
CA CYS A 69 -22.18 18.64 -9.28
C CYS A 69 -23.18 18.26 -10.40
N LEU A 70 -24.44 18.06 -10.04
CA LEU A 70 -25.50 17.63 -10.96
C LEU A 70 -26.41 18.79 -11.39
N TYR A 71 -25.81 19.94 -11.74
CA TYR A 71 -26.52 21.09 -12.31
C TYR A 71 -27.73 21.58 -11.48
N GLY A 72 -27.67 21.43 -10.17
CA GLY A 72 -28.74 21.85 -9.25
C GLY A 72 -29.87 20.84 -9.06
N LEU A 73 -29.79 19.65 -9.65
CA LEU A 73 -30.76 18.58 -9.40
C LEU A 73 -30.74 18.16 -7.92
N PRO A 74 -31.90 17.96 -7.26
CA PRO A 74 -32.00 17.69 -5.83
C PRO A 74 -31.68 16.22 -5.51
N VAL A 75 -30.49 15.78 -5.92
CA VAL A 75 -30.03 14.39 -5.80
C VAL A 75 -29.05 14.31 -4.63
N VAL A 76 -29.23 13.29 -3.80
CA VAL A 76 -28.38 13.05 -2.63
C VAL A 76 -27.96 11.59 -2.54
N LEU A 77 -26.75 11.35 -2.03
CA LEU A 77 -26.19 10.01 -1.83
C LEU A 77 -26.26 9.58 -0.37
N SER A 78 -26.45 8.28 -0.16
CA SER A 78 -26.29 7.63 1.13
C SER A 78 -25.66 6.24 0.93
N ASN A 79 -25.33 5.55 2.02
CA ASN A 79 -25.16 4.09 1.93
C ASN A 79 -26.51 3.43 1.59
N ALA A 80 -26.45 2.19 1.11
CA ALA A 80 -27.64 1.41 0.78
C ALA A 80 -28.54 1.20 2.01
N HIS A 81 -29.85 1.31 1.79
CA HIS A 81 -30.88 1.28 2.83
C HIS A 81 -30.62 2.27 3.98
N PHE A 82 -29.93 3.38 3.68
CA PHE A 82 -29.54 4.39 4.67
C PHE A 82 -28.71 3.84 5.84
N LEU A 83 -27.88 2.83 5.59
CA LEU A 83 -26.91 2.31 6.56
C LEU A 83 -26.03 3.44 7.12
N ASP A 84 -25.87 3.45 8.44
CA ASP A 84 -25.16 4.47 9.21
C ASP A 84 -25.77 5.89 9.19
N ALA A 85 -26.96 6.08 8.61
CA ALA A 85 -27.69 7.34 8.70
C ALA A 85 -28.55 7.41 9.97
N ASP A 86 -28.94 8.64 10.35
CA ASP A 86 -29.90 8.83 11.42
C ASP A 86 -31.26 8.19 11.06
N PRO A 87 -31.93 7.45 11.97
CA PRO A 87 -33.21 6.81 11.69
C PRO A 87 -34.30 7.75 11.16
N SER A 88 -34.29 9.03 11.55
CA SER A 88 -35.24 10.04 11.06
C SER A 88 -35.21 10.24 9.54
N VAL A 89 -34.12 9.84 8.89
CA VAL A 89 -33.95 9.91 7.43
C VAL A 89 -34.83 8.91 6.70
N TYR A 90 -35.07 7.75 7.30
CA TYR A 90 -35.70 6.61 6.63
C TYR A 90 -36.88 5.99 7.38
N GLU A 91 -37.19 6.42 8.60
CA GLU A 91 -38.32 5.91 9.40
C GLU A 91 -39.68 6.07 8.69
N ARG A 92 -39.81 7.08 7.83
CA ARG A 92 -41.02 7.33 7.03
C ARG A 92 -41.09 6.48 5.75
N VAL A 93 -40.10 5.62 5.51
CA VAL A 93 -40.02 4.77 4.33
C VAL A 93 -40.14 3.30 4.72
N GLU A 94 -41.25 2.68 4.35
CA GLU A 94 -41.44 1.24 4.51
C GLU A 94 -40.43 0.44 3.66
N GLY A 95 -39.93 -0.66 4.22
CA GLY A 95 -38.99 -1.57 3.52
C GLY A 95 -37.51 -1.21 3.65
N MET A 96 -37.16 -0.11 4.34
CA MET A 96 -35.77 0.16 4.70
C MET A 96 -35.31 -0.77 5.82
N ASN A 97 -34.17 -1.44 5.62
CA ASN A 97 -33.60 -2.41 6.55
C ASN A 97 -32.06 -2.33 6.49
N PRO A 98 -31.46 -1.31 7.12
CA PRO A 98 -30.02 -1.14 7.09
C PRO A 98 -29.30 -2.36 7.68
N SER A 99 -28.26 -2.85 7.02
CA SER A 99 -27.52 -4.05 7.43
C SER A 99 -26.09 -3.96 6.95
N GLU A 100 -25.13 -4.07 7.86
CA GLU A 100 -23.70 -4.02 7.52
C GLU A 100 -23.31 -5.15 6.56
N GLU A 101 -23.90 -6.33 6.70
CA GLU A 101 -23.61 -7.48 5.85
C GLU A 101 -24.12 -7.30 4.41
N LEU A 102 -25.34 -6.78 4.25
CA LEU A 102 -25.98 -6.63 2.94
C LEU A 102 -25.59 -5.33 2.25
N HIS A 103 -25.47 -4.25 3.01
CA HIS A 103 -25.36 -2.88 2.52
C HIS A 103 -24.02 -2.22 2.83
N GLY A 104 -23.19 -2.85 3.67
CA GLY A 104 -21.86 -2.35 4.00
C GLY A 104 -20.90 -2.38 2.82
N SER A 105 -19.70 -1.86 3.08
CA SER A 105 -18.63 -1.77 2.09
C SER A 105 -17.36 -2.46 2.59
N GLU A 106 -16.69 -3.16 1.69
CA GLU A 106 -15.46 -3.90 1.95
C GLU A 106 -14.50 -3.69 0.77
N PHE A 107 -13.32 -3.16 1.06
CA PHE A 107 -12.23 -3.05 0.12
C PHE A 107 -11.03 -3.76 0.71
N ILE A 108 -10.50 -4.77 0.03
CA ILE A 108 -9.28 -5.45 0.44
C ILE A 108 -8.16 -5.08 -0.52
N ILE A 109 -7.13 -4.40 0.00
CA ILE A 109 -6.02 -3.86 -0.78
C ILE A 109 -4.72 -4.54 -0.36
N GLU A 110 -3.97 -5.05 -1.34
CA GLU A 110 -2.64 -5.58 -1.14
C GLU A 110 -1.65 -4.44 -0.79
N PRO A 111 -0.91 -4.53 0.32
CA PRO A 111 -0.13 -3.40 0.84
C PRO A 111 1.15 -3.07 0.05
N ILE A 112 1.74 -3.98 -0.71
CA ILE A 112 3.02 -3.78 -1.39
C ILE A 112 2.82 -2.96 -2.67
N ILE A 113 1.99 -3.43 -3.60
CA ILE A 113 1.74 -2.78 -4.90
C ILE A 113 0.43 -2.00 -4.96
N GLY A 114 -0.44 -2.13 -3.95
CA GLY A 114 -1.72 -1.42 -3.90
C GLY A 114 -2.83 -2.07 -4.74
N LEU A 115 -2.70 -3.36 -5.08
CA LEU A 115 -3.70 -4.09 -5.87
C LEU A 115 -4.99 -4.29 -5.06
N VAL A 116 -6.13 -3.88 -5.62
CA VAL A 116 -7.44 -4.13 -5.00
C VAL A 116 -7.91 -5.54 -5.33
N LEU A 117 -7.99 -6.40 -4.31
CA LEU A 117 -8.28 -7.82 -4.44
C LEU A 117 -9.77 -8.13 -4.29
N THR A 118 -10.44 -7.38 -3.41
CA THR A 118 -11.88 -7.50 -3.16
C THR A 118 -12.48 -6.10 -3.11
N THR A 119 -13.61 -5.93 -3.78
CA THR A 119 -14.44 -4.73 -3.68
C THR A 119 -15.88 -5.16 -3.52
N ARG A 120 -16.52 -4.73 -2.44
CA ARG A 120 -17.97 -4.72 -2.24
C ARG A 120 -18.32 -3.30 -1.85
N PHE A 121 -19.04 -2.59 -2.70
CA PHE A 121 -19.37 -1.20 -2.45
C PHE A 121 -20.83 -0.95 -2.80
N SER A 122 -21.58 -0.47 -1.83
CA SER A 122 -23.00 -0.17 -1.99
C SER A 122 -23.21 1.33 -1.83
N VAL A 123 -23.96 1.93 -2.76
CA VAL A 123 -24.31 3.35 -2.72
C VAL A 123 -25.75 3.52 -3.15
N GLN A 124 -26.46 4.44 -2.52
CA GLN A 124 -27.86 4.72 -2.80
C GLN A 124 -28.07 6.12 -3.30
N LEU A 125 -28.91 6.23 -4.34
CA LEU A 125 -29.36 7.47 -4.92
C LEU A 125 -30.74 7.81 -4.37
N ASN A 126 -30.88 9.02 -3.87
CA ASN A 126 -32.13 9.54 -3.34
C ASN A 126 -32.43 10.92 -3.94
N VAL A 127 -33.70 11.30 -3.96
CA VAL A 127 -34.13 12.66 -4.32
C VAL A 127 -34.54 13.38 -3.04
N LEU A 128 -33.89 14.50 -2.73
CA LEU A 128 -34.24 15.34 -1.59
C LEU A 128 -35.46 16.19 -1.94
N VAL A 129 -36.60 15.89 -1.33
CA VAL A 129 -37.84 16.65 -1.51
C VAL A 129 -37.92 17.69 -0.39
N SER A 130 -37.93 18.97 -0.77
CA SER A 130 -38.13 20.11 0.14
C SER A 130 -39.58 20.18 0.61
N ASP A 131 -39.96 21.26 1.28
CA ASP A 131 -41.34 21.42 1.74
C ASP A 131 -42.33 21.49 0.56
N VAL A 132 -43.20 20.49 0.48
CA VAL A 132 -44.27 20.36 -0.53
C VAL A 132 -45.65 20.22 0.11
N THR A 133 -45.81 20.72 1.35
CA THR A 133 -47.09 20.72 2.08
C THR A 133 -48.22 21.46 1.34
N PHE A 134 -47.90 22.35 0.40
CA PHE A 134 -48.87 23.03 -0.45
C PHE A 134 -49.67 22.08 -1.37
N ASN A 135 -49.20 20.85 -1.61
CA ASN A 135 -49.87 19.88 -2.47
C ASN A 135 -50.20 18.59 -1.69
N SER A 136 -51.48 18.38 -1.43
CA SER A 136 -51.99 17.25 -0.64
C SER A 136 -51.62 15.87 -1.20
N ASN A 137 -51.36 15.75 -2.51
CA ASN A 137 -51.00 14.47 -3.13
C ASN A 137 -49.54 14.05 -2.85
N ILE A 138 -48.64 15.02 -2.60
CA ILE A 138 -47.20 14.78 -2.41
C ILE A 138 -46.68 15.23 -1.04
N GLN A 139 -47.52 15.82 -0.19
CA GLN A 139 -47.15 16.31 1.15
C GLN A 139 -46.45 15.25 2.03
N ARG A 140 -46.75 13.97 1.84
CA ARG A 140 -46.11 12.86 2.57
C ARG A 140 -44.59 12.79 2.37
N TYR A 141 -44.11 13.31 1.23
CA TYR A 141 -42.70 13.39 0.88
C TYR A 141 -42.04 14.70 1.32
N SER A 142 -42.75 15.57 2.05
CA SER A 142 -42.19 16.84 2.51
C SER A 142 -40.98 16.62 3.42
N ASN A 143 -39.91 17.36 3.15
CA ASN A 143 -38.67 17.40 3.93
C ASN A 143 -38.05 16.00 4.17
N MET A 144 -37.93 15.17 3.14
CA MET A 144 -37.24 13.88 3.23
C MET A 144 -36.47 13.53 1.95
N PRO A 145 -35.42 12.71 2.06
CA PRO A 145 -34.87 12.00 0.92
C PRO A 145 -35.78 10.83 0.55
N VAL A 146 -36.23 10.82 -0.69
CA VAL A 146 -37.01 9.72 -1.27
C VAL A 146 -36.03 8.78 -1.98
N PRO A 147 -35.87 7.52 -1.52
CA PRO A 147 -34.96 6.58 -2.14
C PRO A 147 -35.44 6.17 -3.53
N ILE A 148 -34.53 6.17 -4.51
CA ILE A 148 -34.83 5.81 -5.90
C ILE A 148 -34.29 4.41 -6.19
N ALA A 149 -32.99 4.23 -5.99
CA ALA A 149 -32.30 2.96 -6.22
C ALA A 149 -30.98 2.93 -5.48
N TYR A 150 -30.53 1.74 -5.10
CA TYR A 150 -29.15 1.50 -4.69
C TYR A 150 -28.44 0.60 -5.70
N PHE A 151 -27.13 0.78 -5.79
CA PHE A 151 -26.26 0.01 -6.65
C PHE A 151 -25.24 -0.71 -5.78
N LYS A 152 -25.09 -2.01 -6.03
CA LYS A 152 -24.08 -2.85 -5.36
C LYS A 152 -23.01 -3.23 -6.37
N ILE A 153 -21.83 -2.66 -6.21
CA ILE A 153 -20.67 -2.92 -7.04
C ILE A 153 -19.85 -4.01 -6.35
N VAL A 154 -19.78 -5.18 -6.97
CA VAL A 154 -19.01 -6.32 -6.48
C VAL A 154 -17.95 -6.68 -7.50
N GLN A 155 -16.68 -6.69 -7.07
CA GLN A 155 -15.59 -7.21 -7.87
C GLN A 155 -15.69 -8.74 -7.90
N PRO A 156 -15.69 -9.36 -9.09
CA PRO A 156 -15.66 -10.81 -9.18
C PRO A 156 -14.35 -11.33 -8.60
N LYS A 157 -14.41 -12.54 -8.05
CA LYS A 157 -13.22 -13.21 -7.54
C LYS A 157 -12.19 -13.37 -8.67
N LEU A 158 -10.92 -13.10 -8.36
CA LEU A 158 -9.83 -13.29 -9.32
C LEU A 158 -9.82 -14.76 -9.80
N PRO A 159 -9.75 -15.02 -11.11
CA PRO A 159 -9.59 -16.37 -11.62
C PRO A 159 -8.23 -16.97 -11.18
N ALA A 160 -8.16 -18.31 -11.19
CA ALA A 160 -7.07 -19.06 -10.59
C ALA A 160 -5.69 -18.78 -11.22
N ASP A 161 -5.67 -18.49 -12.52
CA ASP A 161 -4.49 -18.07 -13.26
C ASP A 161 -3.94 -16.72 -12.76
N GLN A 162 -4.82 -15.76 -12.48
CA GLN A 162 -4.45 -14.47 -11.93
C GLN A 162 -3.95 -14.60 -10.48
N ILE A 163 -4.64 -15.40 -9.65
CA ILE A 163 -4.20 -15.68 -8.28
C ILE A 163 -2.80 -16.33 -8.29
N THR A 164 -2.57 -17.27 -9.20
CA THR A 164 -1.27 -17.94 -9.36
C THR A 164 -0.20 -16.96 -9.81
N SER A 165 -0.52 -16.05 -10.74
CA SER A 165 0.40 -15.01 -11.20
C SER A 165 0.78 -14.04 -10.09
N VAL A 166 -0.21 -13.58 -9.31
CA VAL A 166 0.01 -12.72 -8.13
C VAL A 166 0.86 -13.44 -7.09
N ARG A 167 0.59 -14.73 -6.82
CA ARG A 167 1.40 -15.56 -5.91
C ARG A 167 2.84 -15.72 -6.41
N LEU A 168 3.03 -16.02 -7.69
CA LEU A 168 4.36 -16.17 -8.29
C LEU A 168 5.15 -14.87 -8.18
N MET A 169 4.52 -13.73 -8.45
CA MET A 169 5.16 -12.43 -8.39
C MET A 169 5.49 -11.99 -6.95
N HIS A 170 4.56 -12.15 -6.01
CA HIS A 170 4.67 -11.57 -4.67
C HIS A 170 5.21 -12.52 -3.60
N VAL A 171 4.94 -13.81 -3.73
CA VAL A 171 5.41 -14.82 -2.77
C VAL A 171 6.73 -15.39 -3.25
N TYR A 172 6.77 -16.02 -4.43
CA TYR A 172 7.98 -16.73 -4.87
C TYR A 172 9.04 -15.82 -5.51
N GLY A 173 8.61 -14.81 -6.28
CA GLY A 173 9.46 -13.85 -6.98
C GLY A 173 10.57 -13.24 -6.13
N PRO A 174 10.28 -12.60 -4.98
CA PRO A 174 11.32 -11.99 -4.16
C PRO A 174 12.35 -13.01 -3.64
N TYR A 175 11.91 -14.22 -3.25
CA TYR A 175 12.85 -15.26 -2.80
C TYR A 175 13.76 -15.75 -3.94
N LEU A 176 13.21 -15.92 -5.15
CA LEU A 176 14.00 -16.30 -6.32
C LEU A 176 15.03 -15.23 -6.70
N LEU A 177 14.63 -13.95 -6.66
CA LEU A 177 15.54 -12.82 -6.93
C LEU A 177 16.65 -12.73 -5.88
N ILE A 178 16.32 -12.87 -4.60
CA ILE A 178 17.30 -12.86 -3.50
C ILE A 178 18.27 -14.04 -3.64
N ALA A 179 17.78 -15.25 -3.94
CA ALA A 179 18.62 -16.42 -4.15
C ALA A 179 19.58 -16.21 -5.33
N LEU A 180 19.08 -15.68 -6.45
CA LEU A 180 19.90 -15.34 -7.61
C LEU A 180 20.97 -14.29 -7.25
N GLN A 181 20.62 -13.27 -6.47
CA GLN A 181 21.57 -12.26 -6.00
C GLN A 181 22.70 -12.88 -5.18
N PHE A 182 22.40 -13.79 -4.26
CA PHE A 182 23.43 -14.50 -3.49
C PHE A 182 24.35 -15.34 -4.38
N ILE A 183 23.80 -16.01 -5.40
CA ILE A 183 24.58 -16.80 -6.37
C ILE A 183 25.54 -15.88 -7.14
N LEU A 184 25.06 -14.74 -7.65
CA LEU A 184 25.89 -13.79 -8.39
C LEU A 184 26.98 -13.16 -7.52
N VAL A 185 26.66 -12.76 -6.28
CA VAL A 185 27.64 -12.20 -5.33
C VAL A 185 28.71 -13.23 -4.98
N SER A 186 28.32 -14.48 -4.67
CA SER A 186 29.28 -15.55 -4.35
C SER A 186 30.20 -15.88 -5.53
N SER A 187 29.67 -15.94 -6.75
CA SER A 187 30.48 -16.14 -7.96
C SER A 187 31.50 -15.01 -8.18
N THR A 188 31.09 -13.76 -7.90
CA THR A 188 31.96 -12.58 -8.03
C THR A 188 33.10 -12.62 -7.00
N VAL A 189 32.78 -12.94 -5.74
CA VAL A 189 33.80 -13.09 -4.68
C VAL A 189 34.77 -14.22 -5.03
N PHE A 190 34.27 -15.35 -5.54
CA PHE A 190 35.12 -16.46 -5.96
C PHE A 190 36.09 -16.03 -7.07
N LEU A 191 35.59 -15.38 -8.12
CA LEU A 191 36.39 -14.89 -9.24
C LEU A 191 37.42 -13.83 -8.85
N ILE A 192 37.17 -13.01 -7.84
CA ILE A 192 38.13 -12.02 -7.33
C ILE A 192 39.14 -12.66 -6.37
N SER A 193 38.70 -13.61 -5.53
CA SER A 193 39.56 -14.27 -4.55
C SER A 193 40.66 -15.13 -5.19
N HIS A 194 40.36 -15.76 -6.34
CA HIS A 194 41.30 -16.61 -7.06
C HIS A 194 42.55 -15.86 -7.57
N PRO A 195 42.44 -14.77 -8.37
CA PRO A 195 43.61 -13.99 -8.79
C PRO A 195 44.29 -13.29 -7.62
N LEU A 196 43.56 -12.79 -6.61
CA LEU A 196 44.18 -12.22 -5.42
C LEU A 196 45.02 -13.25 -4.67
N ARG A 197 44.54 -14.49 -4.54
CA ARG A 197 45.31 -15.60 -3.96
C ARG A 197 46.56 -15.90 -4.78
N LEU A 198 46.46 -15.92 -6.12
CA LEU A 198 47.62 -16.14 -6.99
C LEU A 198 48.65 -15.01 -6.88
N ILE A 199 48.21 -13.76 -6.88
CA ILE A 199 49.07 -12.57 -6.70
C ILE A 199 49.74 -12.61 -5.33
N TYR A 200 48.99 -12.92 -4.27
CA TYR A 200 49.52 -13.07 -2.92
C TYR A 200 50.58 -14.17 -2.86
N TRP A 201 50.30 -15.36 -3.39
CA TRP A 201 51.27 -16.47 -3.42
C TRP A 201 52.52 -16.13 -4.24
N ASN A 202 52.36 -15.46 -5.38
CA ASN A 202 53.49 -15.02 -6.21
C ASN A 202 54.33 -13.96 -5.47
N TRP A 203 53.69 -13.01 -4.79
CA TRP A 203 54.38 -11.98 -3.99
C TRP A 203 55.15 -12.57 -2.80
N VAL A 204 54.55 -13.51 -2.07
CA VAL A 204 55.20 -14.20 -0.94
C VAL A 204 56.40 -15.03 -1.41
N THR A 205 56.24 -15.79 -2.50
CA THR A 205 57.34 -16.62 -3.04
C THR A 205 58.47 -15.77 -3.62
N SER A 206 58.15 -14.66 -4.30
CA SER A 206 59.15 -13.70 -4.78
C SER A 206 59.92 -13.05 -3.63
N ARG A 207 59.24 -12.58 -2.57
CA ARG A 207 59.91 -12.03 -1.37
C ARG A 207 60.84 -13.05 -0.71
N ARG A 208 60.41 -14.30 -0.61
CA ARG A 208 61.23 -15.37 0.00
C ARG A 208 62.53 -15.57 -0.76
N LYS A 209 62.48 -15.60 -2.10
CA LYS A 209 63.67 -15.71 -2.95
C LYS A 209 64.63 -14.52 -2.78
N THR A 210 64.11 -13.29 -2.71
CA THR A 210 64.94 -12.09 -2.48
C THR A 210 65.65 -12.12 -1.12
N ILE A 211 64.94 -12.51 -0.06
CA ILE A 211 65.54 -12.62 1.28
C ILE A 211 66.63 -13.71 1.32
N GLU A 212 66.39 -14.85 0.66
CA GLU A 212 67.36 -15.95 0.60
C GLU A 212 68.62 -15.55 -0.20
N SER A 213 68.49 -14.81 -1.30
CA SER A 213 69.64 -14.26 -2.05
C SER A 213 70.42 -13.21 -1.27
N ASP A 214 69.75 -12.34 -0.52
CA ASP A 214 70.43 -11.35 0.32
C ASP A 214 71.21 -12.01 1.46
N VAL A 215 70.67 -13.09 2.07
CA VAL A 215 71.35 -13.86 3.12
C VAL A 215 72.56 -14.64 2.58
N LEU A 216 72.48 -15.18 1.37
CA LEU A 216 73.60 -15.85 0.71
C LEU A 216 74.73 -14.86 0.39
N ASN A 217 74.42 -13.70 -0.19
CA ASN A 217 75.40 -12.64 -0.46
C ASN A 217 76.11 -12.14 0.82
N VAL A 218 75.44 -12.11 1.97
CA VAL A 218 76.06 -11.73 3.25
C VAL A 218 77.01 -12.81 3.78
N LYS A 219 76.76 -14.10 3.51
CA LYS A 219 77.63 -15.20 3.93
C LYS A 219 78.88 -15.36 3.06
N ASP A 220 78.82 -14.93 1.82
CA ASP A 220 79.94 -15.00 0.87
C ASP A 220 80.91 -13.82 0.99
N VAL A 221 80.68 -12.88 1.92
CA VAL A 221 81.67 -11.86 2.29
C VAL A 221 82.78 -12.54 3.10
N PRO A 222 84.03 -12.63 2.59
CA PRO A 222 85.11 -13.28 3.32
C PRO A 222 85.51 -12.45 4.52
N THR A 223 85.54 -13.06 5.71
CA THR A 223 86.31 -12.56 6.85
C THR A 223 87.79 -12.68 6.52
N THR A 224 88.40 -11.62 5.99
CA THR A 224 89.86 -11.47 5.99
C THR A 224 90.30 -10.84 7.31
N GLU A 225 90.70 -11.69 8.25
CA GLU A 225 91.71 -11.43 9.29
C GLU A 225 93.08 -11.97 8.77
N PRO A 226 94.26 -11.70 9.37
CA PRO A 226 94.69 -10.65 10.32
C PRO A 226 96.14 -10.11 10.05
N LEU A 227 96.70 -9.36 11.03
CA LEU A 227 98.16 -9.15 11.37
C LEU A 227 98.92 -8.03 10.60
N ILE A 228 99.84 -7.21 11.15
CA ILE A 228 100.56 -7.11 12.44
C ILE A 228 101.34 -5.75 12.45
N GLU A 229 101.61 -5.23 13.66
CA GLU A 229 102.71 -4.34 14.13
C GLU A 229 103.30 -3.18 13.30
N GLY A 230 103.39 -2.01 13.96
CA GLY A 230 104.71 -1.46 14.33
C GLY A 230 105.15 -0.09 13.79
N CYS A 231 105.46 0.81 14.75
CA CYS A 231 106.40 1.96 14.74
C CYS A 231 105.88 3.41 14.51
N GLU A 232 105.58 4.06 15.65
CA GLU A 232 106.36 5.10 16.37
C GLU A 232 106.78 6.46 15.71
N LYS A 233 106.47 7.51 16.50
CA LYS A 233 107.06 8.87 16.67
C LYS A 233 106.88 9.96 15.59
N THR A 234 106.19 11.02 16.01
CA THR A 234 106.84 12.28 16.39
C THR A 234 106.06 12.98 17.48
#